data_AF-A0A523B7D9-F1
#
_entry.id   AF-A0A523B7D9-F1
#
_cell.length_a   1.000
_cell.length_b   1.000
_cell.length_c   1.000
_cell.angle_alpha   90.00
_cell.angle_beta   90.00
_cell.angle_gamma   90.00
#
_symmetry.space_group_name_H-M   'P 1'
#
loop_
_entity.id
_entity.type
_entity.pdbx_description
1 polymer ?
#
loop_
_entity_poly.entity_id
_entity_poly.type
_entity_poly.pdbx_seq_one_letter_code
_entity_poly.pdbx_strand_id
1 'polypeptide(L)'
;MEKAVIVGVFSMKDDFRLKEIEELARNSGYLIVNKVIQIRKTPHTSYLIGPGKLQELKDSLRKYGIKTVIFANELKPGQYFRLQRDLGLEVDILDRVLLILNVFDKRASTSEAKLQIELARLRYTLPWARELVRLKGFGSEKMGFGSLGGYPYKAYLSFARRRIKIIEEKLESMKKKQEKTVFQRKKINLPIVALAGYTQSGKTTLFNLLTKEGKVTGLGPFTTLETCARRVNAHGRSFIVVDSLGFIDEMPQLILDAFHATLVELRLADLIVLLIDASDAPSTIDRKLKGSLSIISEIGGDKPLIIAINKMDLIGDSRLENSVRLAKSLAPSCDLVPISAKKNVNVDFLLKKIVEKLSMQSS
;
A
#
# COMPACT_ATOMS: atom_id res chain seq x y z
N MET A 1 3.41 -20.42 1.91
CA MET A 1 3.19 -19.34 0.94
C MET A 1 2.38 -19.90 -0.21
N GLU A 2 1.32 -19.22 -0.62
CA GLU A 2 0.46 -19.64 -1.71
C GLU A 2 1.13 -19.32 -3.06
N LYS A 3 1.11 -20.25 -4.01
CA LYS A 3 1.73 -20.04 -5.33
C LYS A 3 0.83 -19.13 -6.17
N ALA A 4 1.41 -18.15 -6.86
CA ALA A 4 0.67 -17.24 -7.72
C ALA A 4 1.38 -17.00 -9.07
N VAL A 5 0.58 -16.70 -10.10
CA VAL A 5 1.06 -16.14 -11.39
C VAL A 5 0.73 -14.66 -11.43
N ILE A 6 1.71 -13.82 -11.80
CA ILE A 6 1.44 -12.40 -12.08
C ILE A 6 1.10 -12.22 -13.54
N VAL A 7 0.04 -11.48 -13.83
CA VAL A 7 -0.40 -11.10 -15.17
C VAL A 7 -0.39 -9.59 -15.27
N GLY A 8 0.21 -9.04 -16.33
CA GLY A 8 0.30 -7.58 -16.47
C GLY A 8 0.28 -7.12 -17.91
N VAL A 9 -0.42 -6.01 -18.15
CA VAL A 9 -0.34 -5.26 -19.39
C VAL A 9 0.32 -3.92 -19.12
N PHE A 10 1.44 -3.70 -19.79
CA PHE A 10 2.26 -2.52 -19.59
C PHE A 10 2.49 -1.78 -20.90
N SER A 11 2.61 -0.45 -20.81
CA SER A 11 3.24 0.33 -21.87
C SER A 11 4.76 0.25 -21.74
N MET A 12 5.49 0.68 -22.78
CA MET A 12 6.96 0.76 -22.76
C MET A 12 7.54 1.62 -21.62
N LYS A 13 6.71 2.39 -20.89
CA LYS A 13 7.11 3.30 -19.81
C LYS A 13 6.85 2.77 -18.39
N ASP A 14 6.27 1.58 -18.24
CA ASP A 14 5.70 1.12 -16.95
C ASP A 14 6.55 0.07 -16.18
N ASP A 15 7.87 -0.07 -16.43
CA ASP A 15 8.71 -1.13 -15.81
C ASP A 15 8.68 -1.13 -14.27
N PHE A 16 8.51 0.03 -13.65
CA PHE A 16 8.45 0.17 -12.19
C PHE A 16 7.21 -0.51 -11.56
N ARG A 17 6.08 -0.56 -12.28
CA ARG A 17 4.81 -1.10 -11.75
C ARG A 17 4.87 -2.61 -11.55
N LEU A 18 5.60 -3.33 -12.40
CA LEU A 18 5.74 -4.77 -12.26
C LEU A 18 6.52 -5.14 -10.99
N LYS A 19 7.66 -4.47 -10.75
CA LYS A 19 8.47 -4.69 -9.56
C LYS A 19 7.69 -4.34 -8.27
N GLU A 20 6.92 -3.25 -8.29
CA GLU A 20 6.06 -2.87 -7.17
C GLU A 20 5.04 -3.97 -6.84
N ILE A 21 4.30 -4.47 -7.85
CA ILE A 21 3.28 -5.52 -7.64
C ILE A 21 3.90 -6.82 -7.14
N GLU A 22 5.07 -7.19 -7.64
CA GLU A 22 5.80 -8.36 -7.16
C GLU A 22 6.15 -8.26 -5.68
N GLU A 23 6.64 -7.10 -5.24
CA GLU A 23 6.95 -6.86 -3.84
C GLU A 23 5.69 -6.88 -2.98
N LEU A 24 4.61 -6.24 -3.42
CA LEU A 24 3.32 -6.26 -2.71
C LEU A 24 2.78 -7.69 -2.58
N ALA A 25 2.87 -8.50 -3.62
CA ALA A 25 2.43 -9.89 -3.60
C ALA A 25 3.30 -10.75 -2.66
N ARG A 26 4.63 -10.60 -2.73
CA ARG A 26 5.56 -11.32 -1.82
C ARG A 26 5.33 -10.94 -0.36
N ASN A 27 5.18 -9.65 -0.07
CA ASN A 27 4.86 -9.15 1.27
C ASN A 27 3.47 -9.62 1.75
N SER A 28 2.58 -9.93 0.83
CA SER A 28 1.28 -10.56 1.10
C SER A 28 1.35 -12.09 1.20
N GLY A 29 2.55 -12.70 1.23
CA GLY A 29 2.71 -14.14 1.43
C GLY A 29 2.50 -15.01 0.19
N TYR A 30 2.47 -14.39 -1.01
CA TYR A 30 2.43 -15.11 -2.28
C TYR A 30 3.84 -15.44 -2.77
N LEU A 31 4.01 -16.66 -3.27
CA LEU A 31 5.20 -17.10 -3.99
C LEU A 31 4.93 -16.95 -5.49
N ILE A 32 5.59 -16.00 -6.13
CA ILE A 32 5.43 -15.76 -7.58
C ILE A 32 6.20 -16.82 -8.36
N VAL A 33 5.48 -17.74 -9.01
CA VAL A 33 6.07 -18.88 -9.74
C VAL A 33 6.26 -18.57 -11.23
N ASN A 34 5.37 -17.77 -11.82
CA ASN A 34 5.48 -17.35 -13.21
C ASN A 34 4.93 -15.93 -13.42
N LYS A 35 5.28 -15.33 -14.56
CA LYS A 35 4.80 -14.00 -14.99
C LYS A 35 4.35 -14.05 -16.44
N VAL A 36 3.12 -13.62 -16.70
CA VAL A 36 2.54 -13.52 -18.05
C VAL A 36 2.39 -12.04 -18.38
N ILE A 37 3.38 -11.48 -19.08
CA ILE A 37 3.45 -10.06 -19.38
C ILE A 37 3.14 -9.79 -20.85
N GLN A 38 2.32 -8.78 -21.12
CA GLN A 38 2.02 -8.32 -22.47
C GLN A 38 2.27 -6.81 -22.61
N ILE A 39 3.14 -6.43 -23.54
CA ILE A 39 3.37 -5.03 -23.87
C ILE A 39 2.34 -4.59 -24.91
N ARG A 40 1.47 -3.63 -24.57
CA ARG A 40 0.46 -3.10 -25.49
C ARG A 40 0.03 -1.69 -25.09
N LYS A 41 -0.28 -0.84 -26.07
CA LYS A 41 -0.79 0.52 -25.82
C LYS A 41 -2.18 0.52 -25.17
N THR A 42 -3.08 -0.35 -25.64
CA THR A 42 -4.46 -0.45 -25.16
C THR A 42 -4.75 -1.86 -24.65
N PRO A 43 -5.22 -2.02 -23.39
CA PRO A 43 -5.60 -3.32 -22.88
C PRO A 43 -6.74 -3.97 -23.66
N HIS A 44 -6.76 -5.29 -23.73
CA HIS A 44 -7.84 -6.03 -24.36
C HIS A 44 -9.17 -5.84 -23.60
N THR A 45 -10.22 -5.46 -24.31
CA THR A 45 -11.54 -5.15 -23.71
C THR A 45 -12.11 -6.32 -22.93
N SER A 46 -11.94 -7.55 -23.43
CA SER A 46 -12.49 -8.77 -22.81
C SER A 46 -11.72 -9.37 -21.65
N TYR A 47 -10.38 -9.38 -21.67
CA TYR A 47 -9.57 -10.18 -20.74
C TYR A 47 -8.39 -9.40 -20.15
N LEU A 48 -8.28 -8.10 -20.43
CA LEU A 48 -7.09 -7.28 -20.25
C LEU A 48 -5.91 -7.72 -21.16
N ILE A 49 -5.58 -9.00 -21.18
CA ILE A 49 -4.61 -9.64 -22.07
C ILE A 49 -5.26 -10.18 -23.36
N GLY A 50 -4.44 -10.44 -24.38
CA GLY A 50 -4.87 -11.07 -25.63
C GLY A 50 -5.11 -12.59 -25.48
N PRO A 51 -5.80 -13.21 -26.44
CA PRO A 51 -6.17 -14.62 -26.37
C PRO A 51 -4.97 -15.57 -26.30
N GLY A 52 -3.86 -15.27 -27.00
CA GLY A 52 -2.64 -16.08 -26.91
C GLY A 52 -2.03 -16.09 -25.51
N LYS A 53 -1.96 -14.92 -24.86
CA LYS A 53 -1.50 -14.80 -23.46
C LYS A 53 -2.47 -15.43 -22.46
N LEU A 54 -3.77 -15.43 -22.76
CA LEU A 54 -4.75 -16.17 -21.96
C LEU A 54 -4.51 -17.68 -22.00
N GLN A 55 -4.11 -18.24 -23.16
CA GLN A 55 -3.74 -19.66 -23.24
C GLN A 55 -2.44 -19.95 -22.47
N GLU A 56 -1.41 -19.10 -22.63
CA GLU A 56 -0.17 -19.20 -21.86
C GLU A 56 -0.41 -19.18 -20.33
N LEU A 57 -1.36 -18.36 -19.88
CA LEU A 57 -1.80 -18.34 -18.49
C LEU A 57 -2.46 -19.67 -18.08
N LYS A 58 -3.39 -20.20 -18.89
CA LYS A 58 -4.04 -21.50 -18.61
C LYS A 58 -3.03 -22.64 -18.53
N ASP A 59 -2.07 -22.66 -19.44
CA ASP A 59 -1.00 -23.66 -19.46
C ASP A 59 -0.12 -23.55 -18.20
N SER A 60 0.19 -22.33 -17.78
CA SER A 60 0.94 -22.08 -16.54
C SER A 60 0.19 -22.57 -15.30
N LEU A 61 -1.12 -22.30 -15.21
CA LEU A 61 -1.94 -22.74 -14.06
C LEU A 61 -1.97 -24.27 -13.97
N ARG A 62 -2.15 -24.96 -15.11
CA ARG A 62 -2.15 -26.42 -15.19
C ARG A 62 -0.78 -27.02 -14.86
N LYS A 63 0.29 -26.52 -15.49
CA LYS A 63 1.65 -27.04 -15.34
C LYS A 63 2.16 -26.95 -13.91
N TYR A 64 1.85 -25.86 -13.21
CA TYR A 64 2.40 -25.59 -11.87
C TYR A 64 1.40 -25.83 -10.73
N GLY A 65 0.16 -26.24 -11.04
CA GLY A 65 -0.91 -26.45 -10.07
C GLY A 65 -1.25 -25.18 -9.28
N ILE A 66 -1.27 -24.04 -9.96
CA ILE A 66 -1.46 -22.72 -9.32
C ILE A 66 -2.94 -22.38 -9.30
N LYS A 67 -3.43 -21.92 -8.14
CA LYS A 67 -4.83 -21.51 -7.95
C LYS A 67 -5.01 -20.00 -7.82
N THR A 68 -3.95 -19.21 -7.79
CA THR A 68 -4.02 -17.75 -7.63
C THR A 68 -3.45 -17.03 -8.83
N VAL A 69 -4.21 -16.08 -9.37
CA VAL A 69 -3.78 -15.20 -10.46
C VAL A 69 -3.85 -13.76 -9.98
N ILE A 70 -2.72 -13.06 -10.04
CA ILE A 70 -2.59 -11.67 -9.60
C ILE A 70 -2.42 -10.78 -10.84
N PHE A 71 -3.40 -9.93 -11.10
CA PHE A 71 -3.33 -8.92 -12.15
C PHE A 71 -2.67 -7.64 -11.62
N ALA A 72 -1.61 -7.20 -12.29
CA ALA A 72 -0.90 -5.95 -11.98
C ALA A 72 -1.72 -4.69 -12.31
N ASN A 73 -2.78 -4.82 -13.10
CA ASN A 73 -3.70 -3.74 -13.47
C ASN A 73 -5.06 -3.94 -12.79
N GLU A 74 -5.86 -2.88 -12.73
CA GLU A 74 -7.27 -2.97 -12.34
C GLU A 74 -8.08 -3.72 -13.40
N LEU A 75 -8.96 -4.63 -12.97
CA LEU A 75 -9.86 -5.36 -13.85
C LEU A 75 -11.23 -4.70 -13.88
N LYS A 76 -11.77 -4.50 -15.08
CA LYS A 76 -13.18 -4.15 -15.23
C LYS A 76 -14.04 -5.34 -14.82
N PRO A 77 -15.26 -5.12 -14.28
CA PRO A 77 -16.18 -6.19 -13.92
C PRO A 77 -16.35 -7.26 -15.01
N GLY A 78 -16.57 -6.83 -16.26
CA GLY A 78 -16.75 -7.75 -17.39
C GLY A 78 -15.50 -8.56 -17.72
N GLN A 79 -14.30 -8.01 -17.49
CA GLN A 79 -13.04 -8.73 -17.65
C GLN A 79 -12.90 -9.80 -16.57
N TYR A 80 -13.14 -9.44 -15.31
CA TYR A 80 -13.10 -10.36 -14.18
C TYR A 80 -13.98 -11.59 -14.41
N PHE A 81 -15.26 -11.40 -14.77
CA PHE A 81 -16.17 -12.54 -14.97
C PHE A 81 -15.83 -13.42 -16.17
N ARG A 82 -15.33 -12.83 -17.27
CA ARG A 82 -14.87 -13.59 -18.42
C ARG A 82 -13.64 -14.42 -18.08
N LEU A 83 -12.67 -13.83 -17.36
CA LEU A 83 -11.51 -14.54 -16.85
C LEU A 83 -11.92 -15.66 -15.90
N GLN A 84 -12.81 -15.39 -14.93
CA GLN A 84 -13.29 -16.41 -13.98
C GLN A 84 -13.96 -17.59 -14.68
N ARG A 85 -14.80 -17.32 -15.68
CA ARG A 85 -15.45 -18.38 -16.49
C ARG A 85 -14.42 -19.23 -17.22
N ASP A 86 -13.41 -18.60 -17.82
CA ASP A 86 -12.43 -19.26 -18.68
C ASP A 86 -11.31 -19.97 -17.91
N LEU A 87 -10.97 -19.49 -16.71
CA LEU A 87 -9.94 -20.06 -15.82
C LEU A 87 -10.50 -21.09 -14.82
N GLY A 88 -11.80 -20.98 -14.49
CA GLY A 88 -12.49 -21.88 -13.55
C GLY A 88 -12.78 -21.21 -12.20
N LEU A 89 -13.83 -21.70 -11.52
CA LEU A 89 -14.29 -21.15 -10.23
C LEU A 89 -13.32 -21.38 -9.07
N GLU A 90 -12.42 -22.36 -9.18
CA GLU A 90 -11.41 -22.64 -8.15
C GLU A 90 -10.20 -21.69 -8.21
N VAL A 91 -10.08 -20.90 -9.29
CA VAL A 91 -8.98 -19.95 -9.45
C VAL A 91 -9.36 -18.64 -8.77
N ASP A 92 -8.58 -18.26 -7.77
CA ASP A 92 -8.70 -16.95 -7.12
C ASP A 92 -8.03 -15.89 -8.00
N ILE A 93 -8.83 -14.91 -8.44
CA ILE A 93 -8.37 -13.80 -9.28
C ILE A 93 -8.31 -12.55 -8.41
N LEU A 94 -7.11 -12.03 -8.22
CA LEU A 94 -6.86 -10.78 -7.52
C LEU A 94 -6.37 -9.75 -8.51
N ASP A 95 -7.02 -8.60 -8.58
CA ASP A 95 -6.46 -7.46 -9.30
C ASP A 95 -5.62 -6.57 -8.38
N ARG A 96 -5.07 -5.49 -8.94
CA ARG A 96 -4.26 -4.53 -8.20
C ARG A 96 -4.97 -4.00 -6.96
N VAL A 97 -6.26 -3.68 -7.05
CA VAL A 97 -7.03 -3.07 -5.96
C VAL A 97 -7.22 -4.07 -4.83
N LEU A 98 -7.66 -5.29 -5.16
CA LEU A 98 -7.85 -6.36 -4.18
C LEU A 98 -6.54 -6.80 -3.53
N LEU A 99 -5.44 -6.84 -4.28
CA LEU A 99 -4.12 -7.14 -3.72
C LEU A 99 -3.71 -6.08 -2.69
N ILE A 100 -3.90 -4.80 -3.00
CA ILE A 100 -3.58 -3.70 -2.08
C ILE A 100 -4.44 -3.79 -0.82
N LEU A 101 -5.75 -4.03 -0.95
CA LEU A 101 -6.64 -4.22 0.21
C LEU A 101 -6.24 -5.44 1.06
N ASN A 102 -5.69 -6.49 0.46
CA ASN A 102 -5.15 -7.64 1.20
C ASN A 102 -3.88 -7.28 1.99
N VAL A 103 -2.99 -6.44 1.42
CA VAL A 103 -1.83 -5.90 2.15
C VAL A 103 -2.31 -5.07 3.35
N PHE A 104 -3.30 -4.20 3.13
CA PHE A 104 -3.86 -3.34 4.17
C PHE A 104 -4.50 -4.16 5.28
N ASP A 105 -5.23 -5.22 4.94
CA ASP A 105 -5.86 -6.09 5.92
C ASP A 105 -4.82 -6.76 6.84
N LYS A 106 -3.68 -7.19 6.29
CA LYS A 106 -2.58 -7.73 7.10
C LYS A 106 -1.92 -6.71 8.02
N ARG A 107 -2.03 -5.42 7.69
CA ARG A 107 -1.41 -4.31 8.44
C ARG A 107 -2.38 -3.63 9.40
N ALA A 108 -3.69 -3.78 9.19
CA ALA A 108 -4.72 -3.16 10.01
C ALA A 108 -4.70 -3.73 11.44
N SER A 109 -4.25 -2.90 12.38
CA SER A 109 -4.20 -3.21 13.80
C SER A 109 -5.42 -2.68 14.58
N THR A 110 -6.19 -1.76 13.99
CA THR A 110 -7.34 -1.12 14.62
C THR A 110 -8.65 -1.62 14.03
N SER A 111 -9.70 -1.64 14.84
CA SER A 111 -11.06 -1.93 14.36
C SER A 111 -11.53 -0.92 13.31
N GLU A 112 -11.11 0.34 13.41
CA GLU A 112 -11.37 1.39 12.42
C GLU A 112 -10.79 1.02 11.07
N ALA A 113 -9.49 0.64 11.02
CA ALA A 113 -8.82 0.25 9.79
C ALA A 113 -9.48 -0.99 9.15
N LYS A 114 -9.83 -2.01 9.96
CA LYS A 114 -10.53 -3.21 9.48
C LYS A 114 -11.87 -2.86 8.83
N LEU A 115 -12.66 -1.98 9.45
CA LEU A 115 -13.94 -1.53 8.92
C LEU A 115 -13.78 -0.73 7.63
N GLN A 116 -12.81 0.17 7.55
CA GLN A 116 -12.54 0.94 6.33
C GLN A 116 -12.10 0.05 5.16
N ILE A 117 -11.27 -0.97 5.42
CA ILE A 117 -10.85 -1.95 4.42
C ILE A 117 -12.05 -2.79 3.94
N GLU A 118 -12.91 -3.23 4.86
CA GLU A 118 -14.14 -3.95 4.51
C GLU A 118 -15.07 -3.07 3.66
N LEU A 119 -15.26 -1.81 4.04
CA LEU A 119 -16.06 -0.83 3.30
C LEU A 119 -15.53 -0.61 1.89
N ALA A 120 -14.21 -0.39 1.76
CA ALA A 120 -13.54 -0.20 0.48
C ALA A 120 -13.69 -1.44 -0.42
N ARG A 121 -13.51 -2.65 0.15
CA ARG A 121 -13.72 -3.92 -0.57
C ARG A 121 -15.15 -4.05 -1.07
N LEU A 122 -16.13 -3.82 -0.21
CA LEU A 122 -17.56 -3.90 -0.57
C LEU A 122 -17.91 -2.91 -1.67
N ARG A 123 -17.47 -1.64 -1.56
CA ARG A 123 -17.72 -0.63 -2.59
C ARG A 123 -17.04 -0.99 -3.92
N TYR A 124 -15.87 -1.62 -3.88
CA TYR A 124 -15.14 -2.03 -5.08
C TYR A 124 -15.82 -3.21 -5.80
N THR A 125 -16.32 -4.19 -5.04
CA THR A 125 -16.96 -5.39 -5.61
C THR A 125 -18.45 -5.19 -5.90
N LEU A 126 -19.10 -4.17 -5.32
CA LEU A 126 -20.52 -3.91 -5.52
C LEU A 126 -20.92 -3.75 -7.01
N PRO A 127 -20.16 -3.03 -7.87
CA PRO A 127 -20.44 -2.95 -9.30
C PRO A 127 -20.34 -4.31 -10.01
N TRP A 128 -19.51 -5.23 -9.51
CA TRP A 128 -19.31 -6.54 -10.11
C TRP A 128 -20.61 -7.35 -10.11
N ALA A 129 -21.37 -7.25 -9.02
CA ALA A 129 -22.67 -7.88 -8.91
C ALA A 129 -23.65 -7.42 -10.02
N ARG A 130 -23.62 -6.13 -10.41
CA ARG A 130 -24.48 -5.62 -11.50
C ARG A 130 -24.12 -6.21 -12.85
N GLU A 131 -22.82 -6.34 -13.14
CA GLU A 131 -22.35 -6.86 -14.43
C GLU A 131 -22.65 -8.36 -14.60
N LEU A 132 -22.63 -9.15 -13.51
CA LEU A 132 -23.08 -10.54 -13.53
C LEU A 132 -24.52 -10.70 -14.04
N VAL A 133 -25.43 -9.79 -13.67
CA VAL A 133 -26.83 -9.82 -14.12
C VAL A 133 -26.93 -9.60 -15.62
N ARG A 134 -26.16 -8.63 -16.13
CA ARG A 134 -26.11 -8.29 -17.54
C ARG A 134 -25.55 -9.46 -18.36
N LEU A 135 -24.48 -10.09 -17.89
CA LEU A 135 -23.82 -11.21 -18.58
C LEU A 135 -24.63 -12.52 -18.50
N LYS A 136 -25.37 -12.76 -17.42
CA LYS A 136 -26.26 -13.94 -17.28
C LYS A 136 -27.63 -13.76 -17.94
N GLY A 137 -27.90 -12.63 -18.61
CA GLY A 137 -29.10 -12.49 -19.44
C GLY A 137 -30.42 -12.40 -18.66
N PHE A 138 -30.46 -11.77 -17.50
CA PHE A 138 -31.74 -11.45 -16.82
C PHE A 138 -32.58 -10.35 -17.55
N GLY A 139 -32.25 -10.04 -18.81
CA GLY A 139 -32.93 -9.06 -19.65
C GLY A 139 -33.50 -9.62 -20.96
N SER A 140 -33.50 -10.95 -21.15
CA SER A 140 -34.22 -11.57 -22.27
C SER A 140 -35.60 -12.04 -21.81
N GLU A 141 -36.61 -11.38 -22.35
CA GLU A 141 -38.09 -11.45 -22.23
C GLU A 141 -38.80 -12.81 -22.13
N LYS A 142 -38.14 -13.92 -21.80
CA LYS A 142 -38.81 -15.22 -21.64
C LYS A 142 -38.17 -16.05 -20.53
N MET A 143 -38.48 -15.76 -19.26
CA MET A 143 -38.50 -16.78 -18.22
C MET A 143 -39.25 -16.25 -16.99
N GLY A 144 -40.27 -16.99 -16.55
CA GLY A 144 -41.20 -16.57 -15.51
C GLY A 144 -40.56 -16.13 -14.20
N PHE A 145 -41.26 -15.20 -13.55
CA PHE A 145 -41.14 -14.85 -12.13
C PHE A 145 -41.16 -16.15 -11.27
N GLY A 146 -40.00 -16.76 -11.00
CA GLY A 146 -39.95 -17.97 -10.15
C GLY A 146 -38.75 -18.90 -10.29
N SER A 147 -37.88 -18.76 -11.29
CA SER A 147 -36.72 -19.66 -11.43
C SER A 147 -35.57 -19.26 -10.49
N LEU A 148 -35.05 -20.24 -9.74
CA LEU A 148 -34.05 -20.20 -8.65
C LEU A 148 -32.72 -19.43 -8.93
N GLY A 149 -32.51 -18.84 -10.11
CA GLY A 149 -31.27 -18.14 -10.47
C GLY A 149 -31.15 -16.68 -10.01
N GLY A 150 -32.26 -15.99 -9.73
CA GLY A 150 -32.27 -14.54 -9.39
C GLY A 150 -32.13 -14.22 -7.89
N TYR A 151 -32.38 -15.20 -7.02
CA TYR A 151 -32.46 -15.04 -5.56
C TYR A 151 -31.11 -14.81 -4.85
N PRO A 152 -30.03 -15.56 -5.16
CA PRO A 152 -28.75 -15.41 -4.43
C PRO A 152 -28.10 -14.04 -4.64
N TYR A 153 -28.31 -13.43 -5.80
CA TYR A 153 -27.69 -12.17 -6.19
C TYR A 153 -28.39 -10.94 -5.62
N LYS A 154 -29.73 -10.87 -5.70
CA LYS A 154 -30.48 -9.78 -5.06
C LYS A 154 -30.25 -9.80 -3.55
N ALA A 155 -30.11 -11.01 -2.97
CA ALA A 155 -29.68 -11.20 -1.60
C ALA A 155 -28.27 -10.63 -1.35
N TYR A 156 -27.27 -10.91 -2.20
CA TYR A 156 -25.93 -10.32 -2.06
C TYR A 156 -25.93 -8.79 -2.18
N LEU A 157 -26.63 -8.20 -3.14
CA LEU A 157 -26.71 -6.74 -3.26
C LEU A 157 -27.37 -6.09 -2.04
N SER A 158 -28.48 -6.67 -1.58
CA SER A 158 -29.18 -6.20 -0.38
C SER A 158 -28.28 -6.31 0.84
N PHE A 159 -27.62 -7.45 1.00
CA PHE A 159 -26.63 -7.70 2.04
C PHE A 159 -25.49 -6.69 2.00
N ALA A 160 -24.84 -6.50 0.85
CA ALA A 160 -23.71 -5.60 0.69
C ALA A 160 -24.10 -4.15 1.00
N ARG A 161 -25.24 -3.66 0.50
CA ARG A 161 -25.75 -2.31 0.81
C ARG A 161 -26.07 -2.13 2.29
N ARG A 162 -26.73 -3.12 2.90
CA ARG A 162 -27.03 -3.10 4.34
C ARG A 162 -25.74 -3.10 5.16
N ARG A 163 -24.75 -3.91 4.77
CA ARG A 163 -23.46 -4.00 5.44
C ARG A 163 -22.67 -2.69 5.32
N ILE A 164 -22.64 -2.08 4.12
CA ILE A 164 -22.04 -0.76 3.90
C ILE A 164 -22.63 0.26 4.87
N LYS A 165 -23.97 0.37 4.93
CA LYS A 165 -24.65 1.33 5.83
C LYS A 165 -24.27 1.12 7.30
N ILE A 166 -24.26 -0.14 7.76
CA ILE A 166 -23.87 -0.48 9.14
C ILE A 166 -22.42 -0.09 9.42
N ILE A 167 -21.51 -0.31 8.48
CA ILE A 167 -20.10 0.05 8.64
C ILE A 167 -19.94 1.57 8.69
N GLU A 168 -20.61 2.31 7.82
CA GLU A 168 -20.59 3.78 7.79
C GLU A 168 -21.09 4.38 9.12
N GLU A 169 -22.21 3.89 9.65
CA GLU A 169 -22.75 4.30 10.95
C GLU A 169 -21.76 4.03 12.10
N LYS A 170 -21.09 2.86 12.07
CA LYS A 170 -20.06 2.52 13.06
C LYS A 170 -18.86 3.45 12.98
N LEU A 171 -18.34 3.71 11.78
CA LEU A 171 -17.20 4.60 11.56
C LEU A 171 -17.52 6.02 12.06
N GLU A 172 -18.72 6.52 11.79
CA GLU A 172 -19.18 7.82 12.27
C GLU A 172 -19.24 7.89 13.80
N SER A 173 -19.70 6.81 14.46
CA SER A 173 -19.69 6.71 15.92
C SER A 173 -18.28 6.65 16.51
N MET A 174 -17.31 6.09 15.78
CA MET A 174 -15.91 6.00 16.21
C MET A 174 -15.20 7.34 16.12
N LYS A 175 -15.45 8.13 15.06
CA LYS A 175 -14.94 9.50 14.93
C LYS A 175 -15.29 10.36 16.16
N LYS A 176 -16.54 10.29 16.61
CA LYS A 176 -17.04 11.03 17.81
C LYS A 176 -16.37 10.61 19.12
N LYS A 177 -15.81 9.39 19.20
CA LYS A 177 -15.08 8.88 20.38
C LYS A 177 -13.59 9.22 20.35
N GLN A 178 -13.03 9.53 19.17
CA GLN A 178 -11.60 9.68 18.97
C GLN A 178 -11.01 10.94 19.62
N GLU A 179 -11.83 11.96 19.87
CA GLU A 179 -11.45 13.18 20.62
C GLU A 179 -10.97 12.88 22.06
N LYS A 180 -11.38 11.75 22.66
CA LYS A 180 -11.05 11.41 24.06
C LYS A 180 -9.77 10.56 24.22
N THR A 181 -9.25 9.95 23.16
CA THR A 181 -8.16 8.94 23.25
C THR A 181 -6.76 9.55 23.11
N VAL A 182 -6.63 10.79 22.63
CA VAL A 182 -5.34 11.51 22.53
C VAL A 182 -4.64 11.59 23.90
N PHE A 183 -5.39 11.49 25.00
CA PHE A 183 -4.90 11.61 26.37
C PHE A 183 -4.06 10.42 26.88
N GLN A 184 -4.11 9.24 26.24
CA GLN A 184 -3.41 8.03 26.75
C GLN A 184 -1.96 7.86 26.27
N ARG A 185 -1.45 8.74 25.39
CA ARG A 185 -0.04 8.68 24.94
C ARG A 185 0.99 8.90 26.05
N LYS A 186 0.58 9.43 27.20
CA LYS A 186 1.45 9.76 28.34
C LYS A 186 2.17 8.56 29.00
N LYS A 187 2.09 7.33 28.46
CA LYS A 187 2.70 6.12 29.05
C LYS A 187 3.96 5.59 28.36
N ILE A 188 4.35 6.11 27.18
CA ILE A 188 5.61 5.71 26.52
C ILE A 188 6.60 6.88 26.67
N ASN A 189 7.64 6.68 27.50
CA ASN A 189 8.67 7.70 27.79
C ASN A 189 9.70 7.92 26.66
N LEU A 190 9.52 7.30 25.48
CA LEU A 190 10.44 7.42 24.36
C LEU A 190 9.73 8.02 23.15
N PRO A 191 10.36 9.00 22.46
CA PRO A 191 9.79 9.58 21.25
C PRO A 191 9.75 8.55 20.11
N ILE A 192 8.76 8.68 19.24
CA ILE A 192 8.48 7.80 18.11
C ILE A 192 8.86 8.49 16.79
N VAL A 193 9.72 7.85 16.00
CA VAL A 193 10.11 8.26 14.66
C VAL A 193 9.49 7.32 13.64
N ALA A 194 8.58 7.83 12.80
CA ALA A 194 7.99 7.03 11.72
C ALA A 194 8.73 7.23 10.40
N LEU A 195 9.13 6.12 9.77
CA LEU A 195 9.68 6.13 8.42
C LEU A 195 8.54 6.09 7.40
N ALA A 196 8.45 7.09 6.54
CA ALA A 196 7.41 7.26 5.52
C ALA A 196 8.00 7.26 4.11
N GLY A 197 7.15 7.11 3.09
CA GLY A 197 7.53 7.18 1.69
C GLY A 197 7.01 6.01 0.84
N TYR A 198 7.21 6.11 -0.47
CA TYR A 198 6.69 5.13 -1.43
C TYR A 198 7.29 3.73 -1.27
N THR A 199 6.59 2.73 -1.77
CA THR A 199 7.15 1.40 -2.06
C THR A 199 8.51 1.57 -2.76
N GLN A 200 9.46 0.70 -2.42
CA GLN A 200 10.83 0.73 -2.96
C GLN A 200 11.69 1.95 -2.61
N SER A 201 11.23 2.96 -1.86
CA SER A 201 12.09 4.09 -1.45
C SER A 201 13.21 3.69 -0.47
N GLY A 202 13.17 2.45 0.05
CA GLY A 202 14.19 1.89 0.93
C GLY A 202 13.91 2.05 2.42
N LYS A 203 12.65 2.29 2.82
CA LYS A 203 12.22 2.38 4.23
C LYS A 203 12.66 1.18 5.06
N THR A 204 12.32 -0.03 4.62
CA THR A 204 12.69 -1.26 5.31
C THR A 204 14.21 -1.49 5.33
N THR A 205 14.93 -1.03 4.30
CA THR A 205 16.41 -1.07 4.29
C THR A 205 16.98 -0.17 5.37
N LEU A 206 16.51 1.09 5.46
CA LEU A 206 16.93 2.02 6.50
C LEU A 206 16.51 1.54 7.89
N PHE A 207 15.27 1.08 8.06
CA PHE A 207 14.77 0.48 9.28
C PHE A 207 15.70 -0.65 9.77
N ASN A 208 16.01 -1.61 8.89
CA ASN A 208 16.89 -2.70 9.24
C ASN A 208 18.30 -2.23 9.60
N LEU A 209 18.84 -1.21 8.92
CA LEU A 209 20.15 -0.65 9.25
C LEU A 209 20.14 -0.01 10.65
N LEU A 210 19.18 0.88 10.92
CA LEU A 210 19.07 1.60 12.19
C LEU A 210 18.81 0.68 13.39
N THR A 211 18.13 -0.45 13.15
CA THR A 211 17.69 -1.35 14.23
C THR A 211 18.68 -2.48 14.52
N LYS A 212 19.62 -2.77 13.61
CA LYS A 212 20.65 -3.79 13.78
C LYS A 212 21.80 -3.39 14.70
N GLU A 213 21.92 -2.11 15.06
CA GLU A 213 22.88 -1.62 16.06
C GLU A 213 22.28 -1.50 17.48
N GLY A 214 20.97 -1.75 17.65
CA GLY A 214 20.28 -1.68 18.94
C GLY A 214 19.93 -3.05 19.49
N LYS A 215 20.47 -3.41 20.66
CA LYS A 215 20.06 -4.58 21.47
C LYS A 215 18.56 -4.84 21.38
N VAL A 216 18.20 -6.07 21.01
CA VAL A 216 16.82 -6.56 20.91
C VAL A 216 16.20 -6.56 22.30
N THR A 217 15.45 -5.52 22.64
CA THR A 217 14.52 -5.53 23.78
C THR A 217 13.15 -5.14 23.27
N GLY A 218 12.29 -6.14 23.12
CA GLY A 218 10.87 -5.93 22.83
C GLY A 218 10.20 -5.16 23.96
N LEU A 219 9.31 -4.25 23.60
CA LEU A 219 8.41 -3.59 24.54
C LEU A 219 6.99 -4.01 24.18
N GLY A 220 6.34 -4.80 25.05
CA GLY A 220 4.87 -4.90 25.07
C GLY A 220 4.25 -3.59 25.59
N PRO A 221 2.92 -3.45 25.71
CA PRO A 221 1.81 -4.20 25.15
C PRO A 221 1.18 -3.40 23.98
N PHE A 222 1.73 -3.59 22.79
CA PHE A 222 1.08 -3.32 21.49
C PHE A 222 1.45 -4.45 20.50
N THR A 223 1.60 -5.66 21.05
CA THR A 223 2.03 -6.87 20.35
C THR A 223 0.88 -7.48 19.57
N THR A 224 0.50 -6.78 18.50
CA THR A 224 0.06 -7.38 17.24
C THR A 224 0.69 -6.55 16.13
N LEU A 225 1.98 -6.87 15.85
CA LEU A 225 2.81 -6.58 14.67
C LEU A 225 4.29 -6.55 15.13
N GLU A 226 4.83 -7.71 15.51
CA GLU A 226 6.14 -7.87 16.16
C GLU A 226 7.37 -7.45 15.31
N THR A 227 7.22 -6.96 14.08
CA THR A 227 8.34 -6.71 13.15
C THR A 227 8.64 -5.25 12.80
N CYS A 228 7.80 -4.28 13.16
CA CYS A 228 7.92 -2.93 12.57
C CYS A 228 8.24 -1.78 13.53
N ALA A 229 8.38 -2.02 14.83
CA ALA A 229 8.84 -1.02 15.79
C ALA A 229 10.05 -1.52 16.58
N ARG A 230 11.10 -0.72 16.71
CA ARG A 230 12.33 -1.08 17.40
C ARG A 230 12.94 0.13 18.11
N ARG A 231 13.52 -0.11 19.28
CA ARG A 231 14.27 0.91 20.02
C ARG A 231 15.63 1.12 19.34
N VAL A 232 15.99 2.38 19.13
CA VAL A 232 17.29 2.82 18.59
C VAL A 232 17.92 3.76 19.63
N ASN A 233 19.23 3.62 19.81
CA ASN A 233 20.03 4.52 20.65
C ASN A 233 21.07 5.18 19.74
N ALA A 234 21.00 6.50 19.59
CA ALA A 234 21.95 7.26 18.78
C ALA A 234 22.30 8.58 19.48
N HIS A 235 23.57 8.98 19.42
CA HIS A 235 24.08 10.23 19.99
C HIS A 235 23.56 10.52 21.42
N GLY A 236 23.53 9.51 22.30
CA GLY A 236 23.11 9.65 23.70
C GLY A 236 21.59 9.73 23.94
N ARG A 237 20.75 9.62 22.89
CA ARG A 237 19.28 9.64 23.01
C ARG A 237 18.66 8.32 22.53
N SER A 238 17.70 7.80 23.29
CA SER A 238 16.88 6.66 22.90
C SER A 238 15.58 7.13 22.24
N PHE A 239 15.16 6.44 21.18
CA PHE A 239 13.86 6.65 20.53
C PHE A 239 13.36 5.34 19.90
N ILE A 240 12.09 5.30 19.50
CA ILE A 240 11.49 4.17 18.80
C ILE A 240 11.42 4.52 17.32
N VAL A 241 11.96 3.66 16.45
CA VAL A 241 11.77 3.77 14.99
C VAL A 241 10.66 2.81 14.58
N VAL A 242 9.77 3.28 13.71
CA VAL A 242 8.69 2.48 13.15
C VAL A 242 8.73 2.50 11.62
N ASP A 243 8.70 1.33 10.98
CA ASP A 243 8.54 1.19 9.52
C ASP A 243 7.04 1.25 9.18
N SER A 244 6.60 2.38 8.59
CA SER A 244 5.20 2.54 8.20
C SER A 244 4.89 1.73 6.94
N LEU A 245 3.60 1.53 6.69
CA LEU A 245 3.16 1.06 5.38
C LEU A 245 3.63 2.04 4.29
N GLY A 246 4.16 1.51 3.19
CA GLY A 246 4.64 2.34 2.08
C GLY A 246 3.50 2.92 1.25
N PHE A 247 3.66 4.16 0.79
CA PHE A 247 2.75 4.75 -0.18
C PHE A 247 2.83 3.98 -1.51
N ILE A 248 1.69 3.78 -2.15
CA ILE A 248 1.58 3.07 -3.43
C ILE A 248 1.24 4.10 -4.48
N ASP A 249 1.88 3.99 -5.64
CA ASP A 249 1.69 4.94 -6.73
C ASP A 249 0.32 4.79 -7.39
N GLU A 250 -0.32 5.91 -7.75
CA GLU A 250 -1.63 5.93 -8.40
C GLU A 250 -2.68 5.06 -7.68
N MET A 251 -2.80 5.26 -6.37
CA MET A 251 -3.80 4.56 -5.56
C MET A 251 -5.22 5.01 -5.95
N PRO A 252 -6.17 4.09 -6.18
CA PRO A 252 -7.56 4.46 -6.40
C PRO A 252 -8.15 5.21 -5.21
N GLN A 253 -8.87 6.30 -5.48
CA GLN A 253 -9.56 7.10 -4.44
C GLN A 253 -10.43 6.26 -3.52
N LEU A 254 -11.02 5.19 -4.06
CA LEU A 254 -11.91 4.31 -3.31
C LEU A 254 -11.26 3.63 -2.10
N ILE A 255 -9.94 3.41 -2.14
CA ILE A 255 -9.20 2.71 -1.08
C ILE A 255 -8.35 3.64 -0.22
N LEU A 256 -8.45 4.96 -0.46
CA LEU A 256 -7.65 5.98 0.20
C LEU A 256 -8.00 6.10 1.70
N ASP A 257 -9.29 6.10 2.05
CA ASP A 257 -9.74 6.10 3.46
C ASP A 257 -9.23 4.85 4.22
N ALA A 258 -9.29 3.69 3.57
CA ALA A 258 -8.76 2.44 4.11
C ALA A 258 -7.24 2.52 4.31
N PHE A 259 -6.53 3.11 3.35
CA PHE A 259 -5.11 3.34 3.47
C PHE A 259 -4.77 4.28 4.64
N HIS A 260 -5.45 5.41 4.74
CA HIS A 260 -5.21 6.40 5.79
C HIS A 260 -5.47 5.82 7.18
N ALA A 261 -6.52 5.01 7.32
CA ALA A 261 -6.81 4.32 8.57
C ALA A 261 -5.72 3.31 8.98
N THR A 262 -4.97 2.75 8.02
CA THR A 262 -3.83 1.85 8.30
C THR A 262 -2.53 2.56 8.67
N LEU A 263 -2.38 3.86 8.40
CA LEU A 263 -1.17 4.65 8.69
C LEU A 263 -1.20 5.26 10.10
N VAL A 264 -1.52 4.44 11.10
CA VAL A 264 -1.61 4.87 12.51
C VAL A 264 -0.24 5.34 13.01
N GLU A 265 0.85 4.79 12.49
CA GLU A 265 2.22 5.16 12.84
C GLU A 265 2.50 6.64 12.58
N LEU A 266 2.00 7.18 11.44
CA LEU A 266 2.13 8.60 11.13
C LEU A 266 1.36 9.47 12.12
N ARG A 267 0.18 9.02 12.57
CA ARG A 267 -0.59 9.71 13.63
C ARG A 267 0.12 9.66 14.96
N LEU A 268 0.82 8.57 15.28
CA LEU A 268 1.51 8.37 16.56
C LEU A 268 2.89 9.02 16.67
N ALA A 269 3.57 9.25 15.54
CA ALA A 269 4.94 9.77 15.52
C ALA A 269 5.11 11.14 16.18
N ASP A 270 6.28 11.40 16.75
CA ASP A 270 6.73 12.73 17.16
C ASP A 270 7.57 13.40 16.07
N LEU A 271 8.21 12.59 15.21
CA LEU A 271 8.98 12.99 14.05
C LEU A 271 8.72 12.03 12.87
N ILE A 272 8.61 12.57 11.67
CA ILE A 272 8.48 11.77 10.44
C ILE A 272 9.76 11.90 9.62
N VAL A 273 10.28 10.77 9.14
CA VAL A 273 11.38 10.72 8.17
C VAL A 273 10.83 10.21 6.85
N LEU A 274 10.69 11.09 5.86
CA LEU A 274 10.18 10.76 4.54
C LEU A 274 11.33 10.35 3.61
N LEU A 275 11.32 9.10 3.15
CA LEU A 275 12.30 8.60 2.18
C LEU A 275 11.82 8.82 0.75
N ILE A 276 12.70 9.43 -0.05
CA ILE A 276 12.54 9.61 -1.50
C ILE A 276 13.63 8.81 -2.22
N ASP A 277 13.30 8.18 -3.34
CA ASP A 277 14.29 7.51 -4.18
C ASP A 277 14.95 8.51 -5.14
N ALA A 278 16.25 8.73 -4.98
CA ALA A 278 17.03 9.64 -5.84
C ALA A 278 17.22 9.11 -7.28
N SER A 279 17.07 7.79 -7.48
CA SER A 279 17.23 7.16 -8.79
C SER A 279 16.00 7.32 -9.70
N ASP A 280 14.87 7.78 -9.14
CA ASP A 280 13.67 8.12 -9.89
C ASP A 280 13.91 9.31 -10.85
N ALA A 281 13.13 9.39 -11.92
CA ALA A 281 13.16 10.56 -12.81
C ALA A 281 12.68 11.81 -12.04
N PRO A 282 13.16 13.03 -12.36
CA PRO A 282 12.77 14.25 -11.64
C PRO A 282 11.24 14.46 -11.56
N SER A 283 10.51 14.15 -12.64
CA SER A 283 9.04 14.22 -12.65
C SER A 283 8.38 13.21 -11.72
N THR A 284 8.96 12.02 -11.58
CA THR A 284 8.50 10.99 -10.63
C THR A 284 8.77 11.42 -9.20
N ILE A 285 9.94 12.01 -8.92
CA ILE A 285 10.28 12.58 -7.61
C ILE A 285 9.29 13.69 -7.23
N ASP A 286 9.03 14.65 -8.13
CA ASP A 286 8.08 15.75 -7.89
C ASP A 286 6.69 15.22 -7.50
N ARG A 287 6.15 14.28 -8.29
CA ARG A 287 4.85 13.67 -8.04
C ARG A 287 4.81 12.91 -6.72
N LYS A 288 5.80 12.05 -6.46
CA LYS A 288 5.87 11.25 -5.22
C LYS A 288 6.07 12.15 -4.00
N LEU A 289 6.87 13.21 -4.09
CA LEU A 289 7.08 14.12 -2.97
C LEU A 289 5.80 14.89 -2.65
N LYS A 290 5.13 15.48 -3.65
CA LYS A 290 3.83 16.16 -3.45
C LYS A 290 2.78 15.24 -2.84
N GLY A 291 2.64 14.03 -3.38
CA GLY A 291 1.71 13.02 -2.84
C GLY A 291 2.04 12.65 -1.40
N SER A 292 3.32 12.42 -1.10
CA SER A 292 3.77 12.10 0.26
C SER A 292 3.48 13.23 1.26
N LEU A 293 3.76 14.48 0.89
CA LEU A 293 3.49 15.64 1.74
C LEU A 293 2.00 15.82 2.00
N SER A 294 1.14 15.61 0.99
CA SER A 294 -0.32 15.65 1.16
C SER A 294 -0.80 14.59 2.14
N ILE A 295 -0.35 13.33 1.99
CA ILE A 295 -0.72 12.23 2.89
C ILE A 295 -0.23 12.49 4.33
N ILE A 296 1.02 12.97 4.46
CA ILE A 296 1.59 13.30 5.77
C ILE A 296 0.85 14.46 6.42
N SER A 297 0.47 15.50 5.68
CA SER A 297 -0.31 16.62 6.21
C SER A 297 -1.70 16.18 6.67
N GLU A 298 -2.38 15.34 5.88
CA GLU A 298 -3.73 14.87 6.21
C GLU A 298 -3.77 13.93 7.44
N ILE A 299 -2.77 13.06 7.56
CA ILE A 299 -2.74 12.02 8.60
C ILE A 299 -1.87 12.42 9.79
N GLY A 300 -0.66 12.89 9.51
CA GLY A 300 0.36 13.25 10.51
C GLY A 300 0.19 14.65 11.09
N GLY A 301 -0.49 15.57 10.38
CA GLY A 301 -0.59 16.97 10.78
C GLY A 301 0.76 17.70 10.72
N ASP A 302 0.95 18.70 11.58
CA ASP A 302 2.10 19.62 11.57
C ASP A 302 3.37 19.08 12.26
N LYS A 303 3.61 17.77 12.15
CA LYS A 303 4.77 17.15 12.79
C LYS A 303 6.06 17.53 12.08
N PRO A 304 7.18 17.64 12.81
CA PRO A 304 8.48 17.79 12.18
C PRO A 304 8.74 16.69 11.16
N LEU A 305 9.35 17.11 10.06
CA LEU A 305 9.60 16.28 8.90
C LEU A 305 11.07 16.44 8.48
N ILE A 306 11.75 15.31 8.31
CA ILE A 306 13.06 15.22 7.66
C ILE A 306 12.86 14.45 6.35
N ILE A 307 13.40 14.95 5.26
CA ILE A 307 13.37 14.27 3.96
C ILE A 307 14.72 13.60 3.73
N ALA A 308 14.73 12.28 3.72
CA ALA A 308 15.89 11.47 3.39
C ALA A 308 15.87 11.12 1.90
N ILE A 309 16.81 11.69 1.13
CA ILE A 309 16.97 11.42 -0.31
C ILE A 309 17.85 10.19 -0.44
N ASN A 310 17.22 9.01 -0.52
CA ASN A 310 17.88 7.71 -0.46
C ASN A 310 18.32 7.20 -1.83
N LYS A 311 19.21 6.19 -1.84
CA LYS A 311 19.82 5.59 -3.03
C LYS A 311 20.69 6.55 -3.84
N MET A 312 21.32 7.51 -3.15
CA MET A 312 22.28 8.42 -3.80
C MET A 312 23.44 7.67 -4.48
N ASP A 313 23.74 6.43 -4.05
CA ASP A 313 24.77 5.57 -4.64
C ASP A 313 24.47 5.11 -6.07
N LEU A 314 23.24 5.29 -6.56
CA LEU A 314 22.83 4.88 -7.91
C LEU A 314 22.89 6.01 -8.94
N ILE A 315 23.27 7.23 -8.54
CA ILE A 315 23.25 8.41 -9.39
C ILE A 315 24.53 9.23 -9.22
N GLY A 316 24.90 10.01 -10.25
CA GLY A 316 26.02 10.95 -10.16
C GLY A 316 25.64 12.27 -9.49
N ASP A 317 26.64 13.05 -9.09
CA ASP A 317 26.50 14.27 -8.28
C ASP A 317 25.52 15.29 -8.88
N SER A 318 25.62 15.57 -10.19
CA SER A 318 24.72 16.52 -10.87
C SER A 318 23.24 16.13 -10.75
N ARG A 319 22.91 14.83 -10.81
CA ARG A 319 21.53 14.35 -10.66
C ARG A 319 21.07 14.41 -9.20
N LEU A 320 21.99 14.19 -8.26
CA LEU A 320 21.70 14.31 -6.84
C LEU A 320 21.40 15.76 -6.47
N GLU A 321 22.22 16.71 -6.92
CA GLU A 321 22.01 18.15 -6.73
C GLU A 321 20.64 18.59 -7.26
N ASN A 322 20.27 18.14 -8.46
CA ASN A 322 18.94 18.42 -9.01
C ASN A 322 17.80 17.86 -8.15
N SER A 323 17.96 16.66 -7.60
CA SER A 323 16.97 16.02 -6.73
C SER A 323 16.84 16.79 -5.40
N VAL A 324 17.96 17.23 -4.82
CA VAL A 324 17.98 18.06 -3.61
C VAL A 324 17.32 19.41 -3.86
N ARG A 325 17.63 20.08 -4.97
CA ARG A 325 17.03 21.37 -5.34
C ARG A 325 15.51 21.25 -5.51
N LEU A 326 15.05 20.21 -6.19
CA LEU A 326 13.63 19.93 -6.36
C LEU A 326 12.94 19.72 -5.00
N ALA A 327 13.52 18.87 -4.15
CA ALA A 327 12.99 18.64 -2.81
C ALA A 327 12.95 19.93 -1.97
N LYS A 328 13.98 20.78 -2.08
CA LYS A 328 14.05 22.06 -1.37
C LYS A 328 13.00 23.06 -1.84
N SER A 329 12.70 23.10 -3.14
CA SER A 329 11.64 23.96 -3.68
C SER A 329 10.25 23.56 -3.19
N LEU A 330 10.01 22.25 -3.01
CA LEU A 330 8.72 21.72 -2.59
C LEU A 330 8.54 21.73 -1.07
N ALA A 331 9.62 21.62 -0.32
CA ALA A 331 9.62 21.57 1.14
C ALA A 331 10.76 22.45 1.72
N PRO A 332 10.65 23.79 1.60
CA PRO A 332 11.74 24.70 1.94
C PRO A 332 12.11 24.69 3.44
N SER A 333 11.13 24.44 4.30
CA SER A 333 11.29 24.36 5.76
C SER A 333 11.83 23.03 6.27
N CYS A 334 11.91 22.00 5.42
CA CYS A 334 12.35 20.67 5.82
C CYS A 334 13.87 20.51 5.72
N ASP A 335 14.43 19.72 6.64
CA ASP A 335 15.80 19.25 6.53
C ASP A 335 15.88 18.19 5.43
N LEU A 336 16.84 18.35 4.52
CA LEU A 336 17.08 17.42 3.42
C LEU A 336 18.40 16.70 3.68
N VAL A 337 18.36 15.36 3.71
CA VAL A 337 19.55 14.55 3.96
C VAL A 337 19.73 13.51 2.85
N PRO A 338 20.67 13.71 1.92
CA PRO A 338 21.09 12.67 0.99
C PRO A 338 21.73 11.49 1.71
N ILE A 339 21.23 10.28 1.48
CA ILE A 339 21.74 9.05 2.09
C ILE A 339 21.85 7.91 1.07
N SER A 340 22.67 6.91 1.42
CA SER A 340 22.50 5.55 0.91
C SER A 340 22.31 4.60 2.09
N ALA A 341 21.06 4.20 2.34
CA ALA A 341 20.76 3.20 3.36
C ALA A 341 21.41 1.84 3.06
N LYS A 342 21.65 1.51 1.78
CA LYS A 342 22.29 0.24 1.39
C LYS A 342 23.80 0.26 1.63
N LYS A 343 24.46 1.40 1.40
CA LYS A 343 25.91 1.57 1.55
C LYS A 343 26.32 2.17 2.89
N ASN A 344 25.36 2.47 3.76
CA ASN A 344 25.56 3.18 5.03
C ASN A 344 26.28 4.53 4.86
N VAL A 345 25.92 5.30 3.83
CA VAL A 345 26.50 6.62 3.55
C VAL A 345 25.55 7.71 4.09
N ASN A 346 26.10 8.66 4.85
CA ASN A 346 25.39 9.78 5.49
C ASN A 346 24.27 9.40 6.48
N VAL A 347 24.18 8.13 6.89
CA VAL A 347 23.14 7.67 7.82
C VAL A 347 23.39 8.18 9.26
N ASP A 348 24.65 8.27 9.69
CA ASP A 348 25.01 8.89 10.98
C ASP A 348 24.61 10.37 11.03
N PHE A 349 24.82 11.12 9.93
CA PHE A 349 24.37 12.51 9.83
C PHE A 349 22.83 12.63 9.90
N LEU A 350 22.09 11.69 9.28
CA LEU A 350 20.64 11.61 9.44
C LEU A 350 20.23 11.35 10.90
N LEU A 351 20.91 10.43 11.59
CA LEU A 351 20.66 10.13 13.01
C LEU A 351 20.91 11.36 13.89
N LYS A 352 21.98 12.11 13.63
CA LYS A 352 22.25 13.38 14.33
C LYS A 352 21.11 14.38 14.14
N LYS A 353 20.61 14.55 12.91
CA LYS A 353 19.47 15.43 12.61
C LYS A 353 18.17 14.98 13.29
N ILE A 354 17.92 13.68 13.36
CA ILE A 354 16.79 13.10 14.10
C ILE A 354 16.89 13.48 15.58
N VAL A 355 18.04 13.26 16.21
CA VAL A 355 18.26 13.56 17.64
C VAL A 355 18.14 15.05 17.94
N GLU A 356 18.67 15.91 17.07
CA GLU A 356 18.54 17.38 17.16
C GLU A 356 17.06 17.79 17.17
N LYS A 357 16.25 17.30 16.21
CA LYS A 357 14.80 17.61 16.13
C LYS A 357 13.99 17.09 17.31
N LEU A 358 14.26 15.87 17.76
CA LEU A 358 13.57 15.30 18.92
C LEU A 358 13.88 16.05 20.22
N SER A 359 15.07 16.65 20.32
CA SER A 359 15.48 17.40 21.51
C SER A 359 14.83 18.77 21.58
N MET A 360 14.61 19.43 20.43
CA MET A 360 13.89 20.71 20.35
C MET A 360 12.41 20.62 20.77
N GLN A 361 11.80 19.43 20.72
CA GLN A 361 10.42 19.22 21.15
C GLN A 361 10.25 18.95 22.65
N SER A 362 11.35 18.64 23.35
CA SER A 362 11.33 18.31 24.80
C SER A 362 11.64 19.52 25.69
N SER A 363 11.93 20.67 25.08
CA SER A 363 12.16 21.97 25.71
C SER A 363 10.93 22.82 25.48
#